data_AF-B5G8F3-F1
#
_entry.id   AF-B5G8F3-F1
#
_cell.length_a   1.000
_cell.length_b   1.000
_cell.length_c   1.000
_cell.angle_alpha   90.00
_cell.angle_beta   90.00
_cell.angle_gamma   90.00
#
_symmetry.space_group_name_H-M   'P 1'
#
loop_
_entity.id
_entity.type
_entity.pdbx_description
1 polymer ?
#
loop_
_entity_poly.entity_id
_entity_poly.type
_entity_poly.pdbx_seq_one_letter_code
_entity_poly.pdbx_strand_id
1 'polypeptide(L)' 'MPPLCLWAETLMAHSETARTIGWCAWHRGLADHVVLISIIETASSPGSGGRLYACPRCRESYQLTPYAEKR' A
#
# COMPACT_ATOMS: atom_id res chain seq x y z
N MET A 1 6.27 34.14 -36.49
CA MET A 1 7.18 33.21 -35.79
C MET A 1 7.36 33.71 -34.35
N PRO A 2 6.68 33.15 -33.33
CA PRO A 2 6.98 33.48 -31.94
C PRO A 2 8.20 32.67 -31.42
N PRO A 3 9.01 33.23 -30.49
CA PRO A 3 10.30 32.66 -30.06
C PRO A 3 10.17 31.56 -28.99
N LEU A 4 10.94 30.49 -29.21
CA LEU A 4 11.27 29.44 -28.23
C LEU A 4 12.15 30.03 -27.12
N CYS A 5 11.72 29.93 -25.85
CA CYS A 5 12.51 29.90 -24.60
C CYS A 5 11.70 30.37 -23.37
N LEU A 6 10.44 29.94 -23.25
CA LEU A 6 9.60 30.10 -22.04
C LEU A 6 9.20 28.74 -21.46
N TRP A 7 10.15 27.81 -21.42
CA TRP A 7 9.97 26.43 -20.96
C TRP A 7 11.17 26.11 -20.06
N ALA A 8 11.09 25.70 -18.81
CA ALA A 8 9.99 25.54 -17.90
C ALA A 8 10.66 25.34 -16.53
N GLU A 9 10.67 26.37 -15.70
CA GLU A 9 10.78 26.23 -14.24
C GLU A 9 9.60 25.37 -13.77
N THR A 10 9.71 24.04 -13.85
CA THR A 10 8.73 23.08 -13.34
C THR A 10 9.29 21.66 -13.56
N LEU A 11 10.48 21.38 -13.01
CA LEU A 11 10.65 20.08 -12.37
C LEU A 11 9.82 20.11 -11.08
N MET A 12 8.49 20.31 -11.21
CA MET A 12 7.55 19.85 -10.22
C MET A 12 7.79 18.35 -10.19
N ALA A 13 8.55 17.92 -9.18
CA ALA A 13 8.67 16.55 -8.78
C ALA A 13 7.25 15.97 -8.81
N HIS A 14 6.93 15.26 -9.89
CA HIS A 14 5.87 14.28 -9.84
C HIS A 14 6.49 13.18 -8.98
N SER A 15 6.44 13.40 -7.66
CA SER A 15 6.56 12.35 -6.68
C SER A 15 5.33 11.48 -6.91
N GLU A 16 5.34 10.70 -7.99
CA GLU A 16 4.50 9.54 -8.15
C GLU A 16 4.90 8.64 -6.99
N THR A 17 4.29 8.92 -5.83
CA THR A 17 4.42 8.09 -4.65
C THR A 17 4.03 6.72 -5.14
N ALA A 18 5.01 5.83 -5.29
CA ALA A 18 4.79 4.49 -5.79
C ALA A 18 3.65 3.90 -4.96
N ARG A 19 2.45 3.89 -5.55
CA ARG A 19 1.25 3.50 -4.82
C ARG A 19 1.37 1.99 -4.74
N THR A 20 1.78 1.50 -3.57
CA THR A 20 1.81 0.06 -3.33
C THR A 20 0.37 -0.42 -3.31
N ILE A 21 -0.11 -0.90 -4.46
CA ILE A 21 -1.39 -1.58 -4.58
C ILE A 21 -1.15 -3.03 -4.18
N GLY A 22 -1.93 -3.51 -3.22
CA GLY A 22 -1.87 -4.90 -2.82
C GLY A 22 -3.20 -5.40 -2.27
N TRP A 23 -3.24 -6.69 -1.96
CA TRP A 23 -4.43 -7.36 -1.48
C TRP A 23 -4.63 -7.11 0.03
N CYS A 24 -5.78 -6.57 0.40
CA CYS A 24 -6.20 -6.45 1.81
C CYS A 24 -6.92 -7.72 2.24
N ALA A 25 -6.40 -8.40 3.26
CA ALA A 25 -7.00 -9.64 3.78
C ALA A 25 -8.31 -9.42 4.57
N TRP A 26 -8.55 -8.20 5.07
CA TRP A 26 -9.71 -7.88 5.92
C TRP A 26 -10.97 -7.64 5.10
N HIS A 27 -10.93 -6.74 4.12
CA HIS A 27 -12.06 -6.52 3.20
C HIS A 27 -12.01 -7.42 1.95
N ARG A 28 -10.96 -8.25 1.81
CA ARG A 28 -10.76 -9.21 0.71
C ARG A 28 -10.84 -8.55 -0.66
N GLY A 29 -10.04 -7.51 -0.86
CA GLY A 29 -10.00 -6.76 -2.11
C GLY A 29 -8.69 -6.00 -2.27
N LEU A 30 -8.46 -5.48 -3.48
CA LEU A 30 -7.31 -4.64 -3.77
C LEU A 30 -7.46 -3.28 -3.08
N ALA A 31 -6.35 -2.77 -2.55
CA ALA A 31 -6.29 -1.45 -1.94
C ALA A 31 -4.91 -0.83 -2.13
N ASP A 32 -4.89 0.50 -2.06
CA ASP A 32 -3.67 1.28 -1.95
C ASP A 32 -3.11 1.26 -0.51
N HIS A 33 -1.81 1.52 -0.42
CA HIS A 33 -1.09 1.69 0.84
C HIS A 33 -1.26 0.51 1.82
N VAL A 34 -1.33 -0.71 1.30
CA VAL A 34 -1.43 -1.89 2.16
C VAL A 34 -0.12 -2.14 2.91
N VAL A 35 -0.22 -2.47 4.19
CA VAL A 35 0.94 -2.80 5.04
C VAL A 35 0.79 -4.17 5.66
N LEU A 36 1.92 -4.82 5.91
CA LEU A 36 1.96 -6.15 6.54
C LEU A 36 1.50 -6.05 8.00
N ILE A 37 0.55 -6.88 8.42
CA ILE A 37 0.01 -6.95 9.78
C ILE A 37 0.47 -8.22 10.52
N SER A 38 0.51 -9.34 9.79
CA SER A 38 0.92 -10.64 10.34
C SER A 38 1.43 -11.56 9.24
N ILE A 39 2.22 -12.55 9.61
CA ILE A 39 2.67 -13.63 8.73
C ILE A 39 2.07 -14.92 9.27
N ILE A 40 1.23 -15.58 8.48
CA ILE A 40 0.67 -16.89 8.83
C ILE A 40 1.49 -17.93 8.06
N GLU A 41 2.43 -18.57 8.74
CA GLU A 41 3.29 -19.61 8.16
C GLU A 41 2.55 -20.92 7.88
N THR A 42 1.50 -21.19 8.67
CA THR A 42 0.69 -22.41 8.54
C THR A 42 -0.77 -22.02 8.39
N ALA A 43 -1.27 -22.04 7.17
CA ALA A 43 -2.70 -22.02 6.96
C ALA A 43 -3.24 -23.41 6.75
N SER A 44 -4.21 -23.77 7.58
CA SER A 44 -4.99 -25.00 7.43
C SER A 44 -5.89 -24.99 6.18
N SER A 45 -6.06 -23.85 5.51
CA SER A 45 -6.82 -23.72 4.26
C SER A 45 -5.94 -23.21 3.12
N PRO A 46 -6.03 -23.81 1.91
CA PRO A 46 -5.38 -23.29 0.72
C PRO A 46 -5.88 -21.87 0.42
N GLY A 47 -4.95 -20.91 0.39
CA GLY A 47 -5.24 -19.48 0.19
C GLY A 47 -5.30 -18.63 1.46
N SER A 48 -5.26 -19.23 2.65
CA SER A 48 -5.19 -18.50 3.93
C SER A 48 -3.77 -18.39 4.49
N GLY A 49 -2.78 -18.97 3.80
CA GLY A 49 -1.38 -19.04 4.23
C GLY A 49 -0.55 -17.99 3.53
N GLY A 50 0.17 -17.19 4.30
CA GLY A 50 1.02 -16.13 3.77
C GLY A 50 1.00 -14.86 4.60
N ARG A 51 1.54 -13.81 3.98
CA ARG A 51 1.66 -12.46 4.53
C ARG A 51 0.30 -11.77 4.48
N LEU A 52 -0.26 -11.43 5.64
CA LEU A 52 -1.52 -10.70 5.75
C LEU A 52 -1.27 -9.20 5.67
N TYR A 53 -1.77 -8.58 4.60
CA TYR A 53 -1.71 -7.13 4.42
C TYR A 53 -3.05 -6.48 4.71
N ALA A 54 -3.04 -5.28 5.28
CA ALA A 54 -4.23 -4.45 5.51
C ALA A 54 -4.05 -3.04 4.93
N CYS A 55 -5.11 -2.51 4.34
CA CYS A 55 -5.20 -1.12 3.92
C CYS A 55 -5.36 -0.18 5.15
N PRO A 56 -5.09 1.13 5.04
CA PRO A 56 -5.24 2.08 6.14
C PRO A 56 -6.66 2.08 6.73
N ARG A 57 -7.69 2.07 5.86
CA ARG A 57 -9.10 2.04 6.28
C ARG A 57 -9.43 0.84 7.18
N CYS A 58 -8.96 -0.35 6.81
CA CYS A 58 -9.14 -1.55 7.63
C CYS A 58 -8.29 -1.50 8.91
N ARG A 59 -7.10 -0.92 8.86
CA ARG A 59 -6.28 -0.76 10.06
C ARG A 59 -6.94 0.12 11.10
N GLU A 60 -7.52 1.24 10.69
CA GLU A 60 -8.23 2.15 11.57
C GLU A 60 -9.51 1.50 12.12
N SER A 61 -10.28 0.82 11.26
CA SER A 61 -11.54 0.19 11.64
C SER A 61 -11.37 -1.01 12.59
N TYR A 62 -10.31 -1.80 12.39
CA TYR A 62 -10.03 -3.01 13.17
C TYR A 62 -8.87 -2.81 14.17
N GLN A 63 -8.39 -1.57 14.35
CA GLN A 63 -7.25 -1.20 15.22
C GLN A 63 -6.03 -2.12 15.03
N LEU A 64 -5.70 -2.40 13.77
CA LEU A 64 -4.64 -3.36 13.43
C LEU A 64 -3.26 -2.72 13.53
N THR A 65 -2.40 -3.31 14.35
CA THR A 65 -1.00 -2.95 14.46
C THR A 65 -0.19 -3.56 13.32
N PRO A 66 0.49 -2.76 12.49
CA PRO A 66 1.47 -3.24 11.52
C PRO A 66 2.50 -4.14 12.14
N TYR A 67 2.89 -5.16 11.37
CA TYR A 67 3.95 -6.07 11.75
C TYR A 67 5.27 -5.34 12.01
N ALA A 68 5.55 -4.26 11.27
CA ALA A 68 6.73 -3.42 11.48
C ALA A 68 6.77 -2.74 12.86
N GLU A 69 5.61 -2.47 13.47
CA GLU A 69 5.51 -1.84 14.78
C GLU A 69 5.58 -2.87 15.94
N LYS A 70 5.52 -4.18 15.63
CA LYS A 70 5.64 -5.25 16.63
C LYS A 70 7.09 -5.66 16.94
N ARG A 71 8.10 -4.92 16.44
CA ARG A 71 9.53 -5.24 16.59
C ARG A 71 10.15 -4.55 17.79
#